data_AF-A0A958L179-F1
#
_entry.id   AF-A0A958L179-F1
#
_cell.length_a   1.000
_cell.length_b   1.000
_cell.length_c   1.000
_cell.angle_alpha   90.00
_cell.angle_beta   90.00
_cell.angle_gamma   90.00
#
_symmetry.space_group_name_H-M   'P 1'
#
loop_
_entity.id
_entity.type
_entity.pdbx_description
1 polymer ?
#
loop_
_entity_poly.entity_id
_entity_poly.type
_entity_poly.pdbx_seq_one_letter_code
_entity_poly.pdbx_strand_id
1 'polypeptide(L)'
;MSAREHGGILHRLKNRGPAALSGENPYIAANLLLTQEMERSPELDGFIKHRGAPAAVELEQDYFSPLKLYLYYPENREYYELEDSENLWIIRGPYTISRNTFNTVIALTRSQPGEPLLQNDQSDFDRLKTGQLPSQIPSETELASSAPTPHGEPGTPARTNSFQSPRVELTERNKIDEIIQKYGRAPAELTPKGDLVHYVTFPGETLSLISRWYTRDRSNVGRISRMNNLQQPNQLTLGDTIIIPSYLVKNTNRLNEDAVRALARLAQEEKL
;
A
#
# COMPACT_ATOMS: atom_id res chain seq x y z
N MET A 1 5.82 -17.02 -5.16
CA MET A 1 4.38 -17.27 -4.95
C MET A 1 3.60 -16.63 -6.09
N SER A 2 2.60 -17.34 -6.61
CA SER A 2 1.80 -16.90 -7.76
C SER A 2 0.70 -15.93 -7.31
N ALA A 3 0.31 -14.98 -8.17
CA ALA A 3 -0.84 -14.08 -7.92
C ALA A 3 -2.14 -14.84 -7.55
N ARG A 4 -2.24 -16.13 -7.88
CA ARG A 4 -3.36 -17.01 -7.52
C ARG A 4 -3.44 -17.36 -6.02
N GLU A 5 -2.32 -17.43 -5.31
CA GLU A 5 -2.31 -17.84 -3.88
C GLU A 5 -2.81 -16.72 -2.96
N HIS A 6 -2.50 -15.46 -3.31
CA HIS A 6 -2.91 -14.28 -2.55
C HIS A 6 -4.44 -14.15 -2.46
N GLY A 7 -5.14 -14.40 -3.57
CA GLY A 7 -6.60 -14.33 -3.62
C GLY A 7 -7.29 -15.29 -2.64
N GLY A 8 -6.68 -16.44 -2.35
CA GLY A 8 -7.24 -17.44 -1.45
C GLY A 8 -7.17 -17.06 0.04
N ILE A 9 -6.14 -16.35 0.47
CA ILE A 9 -6.02 -15.85 1.85
C ILE A 9 -6.97 -14.67 2.06
N LEU A 10 -6.95 -13.73 1.12
CA LEU A 10 -7.79 -12.53 1.15
C LEU A 10 -9.28 -12.90 1.23
N HIS A 11 -9.73 -13.81 0.37
CA HIS A 11 -11.12 -14.29 0.37
C HIS A 11 -11.53 -14.98 1.69
N ARG A 12 -10.59 -15.61 2.40
CA ARG A 12 -10.87 -16.29 3.67
C ARG A 12 -11.05 -15.33 4.84
N LEU A 13 -10.37 -14.19 4.83
CA LEU A 13 -10.39 -13.21 5.92
C LEU A 13 -11.39 -12.08 5.70
N LYS A 14 -11.65 -11.74 4.45
CA LYS A 14 -12.59 -10.68 4.06
C LYS A 14 -13.96 -10.85 4.69
N ASN A 15 -14.43 -9.80 5.34
CA ASN A 15 -15.76 -9.67 5.97
C ASN A 15 -16.05 -10.77 7.01
N ARG A 16 -15.01 -11.31 7.67
CA ARG A 16 -15.15 -12.33 8.73
C ARG A 16 -15.08 -11.78 10.16
N GLY A 17 -14.82 -10.48 10.31
CA GLY A 17 -14.51 -9.89 11.60
C GLY A 17 -13.01 -9.86 11.89
N PRO A 18 -12.61 -9.40 13.08
CA PRO A 18 -11.22 -9.41 13.53
C PRO A 18 -10.64 -10.83 13.58
N ALA A 19 -9.40 -10.95 13.11
CA ALA A 19 -8.57 -12.14 13.20
C ALA A 19 -7.31 -11.81 14.02
N ALA A 20 -7.07 -12.56 15.10
CA ALA A 20 -5.87 -12.38 15.92
C ALA A 20 -4.61 -12.75 15.13
N LEU A 21 -3.53 -12.04 15.43
CA LEU A 21 -2.18 -12.44 15.06
C LEU A 21 -1.61 -13.29 16.19
N SER A 22 -0.85 -14.33 15.86
CA SER A 22 -0.27 -15.26 16.85
C SER A 22 1.23 -15.40 16.68
N GLY A 23 1.97 -15.37 17.78
CA GLY A 23 3.38 -15.74 17.78
C GLY A 23 3.62 -17.25 17.71
N GLU A 24 2.69 -18.05 18.22
CA GLU A 24 2.83 -19.50 18.30
C GLU A 24 2.47 -20.22 17.00
N ASN A 25 1.61 -19.61 16.18
CA ASN A 25 1.23 -20.16 14.88
C ASN A 25 1.43 -19.13 13.75
N PRO A 26 2.61 -19.12 13.10
CA PRO A 26 2.90 -18.21 12.00
C PRO A 26 2.05 -18.47 10.75
N TYR A 27 1.40 -19.63 10.66
CA TYR A 27 0.59 -20.04 9.51
C TYR A 27 -0.87 -19.60 9.61
N ILE A 28 -1.22 -18.85 10.66
CA ILE A 28 -2.53 -18.21 10.70
C ILE A 28 -2.64 -17.25 9.52
N ALA A 29 -3.77 -17.33 8.83
CA ALA A 29 -4.04 -16.56 7.63
C ALA A 29 -3.77 -15.06 7.82
N ALA A 30 -4.05 -14.52 9.02
CA ALA A 30 -3.80 -13.14 9.39
C ALA A 30 -2.31 -12.75 9.36
N ASN A 31 -1.42 -13.59 9.93
CA ASN A 31 0.02 -13.35 9.90
C ASN A 31 0.54 -13.37 8.47
N LEU A 32 0.13 -14.37 7.68
CA LEU A 32 0.55 -14.52 6.29
C LEU A 32 0.07 -13.34 5.43
N LEU A 33 -1.19 -12.92 5.62
CA LEU A 33 -1.74 -11.74 4.94
C LEU A 33 -0.91 -10.49 5.27
N LEU A 34 -0.76 -10.17 6.57
CA LEU A 34 -0.09 -8.93 6.97
C LEU A 34 1.37 -8.91 6.51
N THR A 35 2.07 -10.04 6.64
CA THR A 35 3.45 -10.20 6.15
C THR A 35 3.53 -9.94 4.64
N GLN A 36 2.62 -10.52 3.86
CA GLN A 36 2.59 -10.33 2.42
C GLN A 36 2.27 -8.89 2.02
N GLU A 37 1.39 -8.21 2.75
CA GLU A 37 1.07 -6.81 2.52
C GLU A 37 2.23 -5.89 2.89
N MET A 38 2.99 -6.20 3.94
CA MET A 38 4.23 -5.50 4.29
C MET A 38 5.31 -5.65 3.20
N GLU A 39 5.44 -6.82 2.57
CA GLU A 39 6.37 -6.99 1.42
C GLU A 39 6.00 -6.13 0.23
N ARG A 40 4.70 -5.89 0.04
CA ARG A 40 4.16 -5.14 -1.10
C ARG A 40 4.17 -3.63 -0.88
N SER A 41 4.00 -3.19 0.37
CA SER A 41 3.95 -1.78 0.73
C SER A 41 5.02 -1.44 1.77
N PRO A 42 6.10 -0.77 1.33
CA PRO A 42 7.11 -0.23 2.24
C PRO A 42 6.54 0.71 3.32
N GLU A 43 5.41 1.36 3.04
CA GLU A 43 4.71 2.24 3.96
C GLU A 43 4.06 1.47 5.10
N LEU A 44 3.39 0.34 4.78
CA LEU A 44 2.85 -0.56 5.78
C LEU A 44 3.97 -1.20 6.61
N ASP A 45 5.03 -1.68 5.96
CA ASP A 45 6.21 -2.22 6.64
C ASP A 45 6.83 -1.21 7.62
N GLY A 46 7.10 0.01 7.15
CA GLY A 46 7.65 1.08 7.98
C GLY A 46 6.72 1.46 9.14
N PHE A 47 5.41 1.51 8.89
CA PHE A 47 4.42 1.77 9.94
C PHE A 47 4.44 0.69 11.02
N ILE A 48 4.41 -0.58 10.65
CA ILE A 48 4.42 -1.70 11.60
C ILE A 48 5.73 -1.74 12.39
N LYS A 49 6.88 -1.50 11.74
CA LYS A 49 8.19 -1.42 12.42
C LYS A 49 8.26 -0.31 13.46
N HIS A 50 7.61 0.82 13.18
CA HIS A 50 7.60 1.97 14.09
C HIS A 50 6.56 1.83 15.20
N ARG A 51 5.33 1.42 14.86
CA ARG A 51 4.18 1.34 15.78
C ARG A 51 4.21 0.09 16.65
N GLY A 52 4.77 -1.00 16.14
CA GLY A 52 4.64 -2.36 16.65
C GLY A 52 3.60 -3.17 15.87
N ALA A 53 3.71 -4.50 15.97
CA ALA A 53 2.73 -5.42 15.40
C ALA A 53 1.36 -5.23 16.08
N PRO A 54 0.24 -5.17 15.32
CA PRO A 54 -1.08 -5.15 15.91
C PRO A 54 -1.39 -6.49 16.58
N ALA A 55 -2.37 -6.51 17.48
CA ALA A 55 -2.79 -7.76 18.12
C ALA A 55 -3.79 -8.53 17.24
N ALA A 56 -4.56 -7.82 16.42
CA ALA A 56 -5.51 -8.40 15.48
C ALA A 56 -5.63 -7.51 14.24
N VAL A 57 -6.04 -8.13 13.14
CA VAL A 57 -6.36 -7.45 11.88
C VAL A 57 -7.75 -7.83 11.40
N GLU A 58 -8.43 -6.92 10.70
CA GLU A 58 -9.72 -7.20 10.06
C GLU A 58 -9.68 -6.69 8.64
N LEU A 59 -10.30 -7.44 7.73
CA LEU A 59 -10.31 -7.11 6.33
C LEU A 59 -11.76 -6.90 5.88
N GLU A 60 -12.05 -5.71 5.37
CA GLU A 60 -13.35 -5.37 4.82
C GLU A 60 -13.24 -5.04 3.33
N GLN A 61 -14.16 -5.58 2.53
CA GLN A 61 -14.28 -5.20 1.14
C GLN A 61 -15.73 -5.29 0.69
N ASP A 62 -16.33 -4.12 0.48
CA ASP A 62 -17.62 -4.01 -0.20
C ASP A 62 -17.45 -4.12 -1.72
N TYR A 63 -18.56 -4.39 -2.42
CA TYR A 63 -18.55 -4.63 -3.86
C TYR A 63 -18.00 -3.45 -4.69
N PHE A 64 -18.10 -2.22 -4.20
CA PHE A 64 -17.67 -1.00 -4.89
C PHE A 64 -16.66 -0.17 -4.10
N SER A 65 -16.20 -0.66 -2.95
CA SER A 65 -15.25 0.07 -2.09
C SER A 65 -13.86 -0.52 -2.22
N PRO A 66 -12.79 0.29 -2.04
CA PRO A 66 -11.44 -0.22 -1.92
C PRO A 66 -11.34 -1.24 -0.77
N LEU A 67 -10.33 -2.10 -0.84
CA LEU A 67 -10.01 -3.01 0.24
C LEU A 67 -9.60 -2.20 1.47
N LYS A 68 -10.24 -2.49 2.62
CA LYS A 68 -9.88 -1.90 3.90
C LYS A 68 -9.26 -2.95 4.81
N LEU A 69 -8.18 -2.57 5.46
CA LEU A 69 -7.49 -3.35 6.48
C LEU A 69 -7.50 -2.55 7.79
N TYR A 70 -8.00 -3.13 8.85
CA TYR A 70 -8.01 -2.54 10.18
C TYR A 70 -6.93 -3.18 11.04
N LEU A 71 -6.08 -2.37 11.67
CA LEU A 71 -5.04 -2.84 12.59
C LEU A 71 -5.43 -2.47 14.02
N TYR A 72 -5.67 -3.48 14.87
CA TYR A 72 -6.15 -3.27 16.24
C TYR A 72 -5.02 -3.30 17.28
N TYR A 73 -4.95 -2.26 18.11
CA TYR A 73 -4.01 -2.10 19.22
C TYR A 73 -4.78 -1.99 20.54
N PRO A 74 -5.27 -3.12 21.10
CA PRO A 74 -6.16 -3.10 22.26
C PRO A 74 -5.51 -2.53 23.52
N GLU A 75 -4.20 -2.62 23.68
CA GLU A 75 -3.48 -2.03 24.83
C GLU A 75 -3.75 -0.51 24.96
N ASN A 76 -3.82 0.18 23.82
CA ASN A 76 -4.08 1.61 23.74
C ASN A 76 -5.55 1.94 23.45
N ARG A 77 -6.42 0.92 23.32
CA ARG A 77 -7.82 1.02 22.88
C ARG A 77 -7.99 1.76 21.55
N GLU A 78 -7.06 1.57 20.63
CA GLU A 78 -7.07 2.25 19.34
C GLU A 78 -6.92 1.30 18.16
N TYR A 79 -7.33 1.76 16.99
CA TYR A 79 -7.09 1.07 15.73
C TYR A 79 -6.71 2.05 14.62
N TYR A 80 -6.11 1.51 13.57
CA TYR A 80 -5.82 2.23 12.33
C TYR A 80 -6.62 1.61 11.19
N GLU A 81 -7.14 2.47 10.31
CA GLU A 81 -7.81 2.07 9.06
C GLU A 81 -6.83 2.26 7.91
N LEU A 82 -6.61 1.22 7.13
CA LEU A 82 -5.76 1.22 5.96
C LEU A 82 -6.62 0.98 4.74
N GLU A 83 -6.52 1.85 3.75
CA GLU A 83 -7.29 1.77 2.50
C GLU A 83 -6.32 1.47 1.35
N ASP A 84 -6.55 0.38 0.61
CA ASP A 84 -5.75 0.07 -0.58
C ASP A 84 -6.15 0.99 -1.74
N SER A 85 -5.23 1.84 -2.15
CA SER A 85 -5.36 2.74 -3.29
C SER A 85 -4.17 2.55 -4.22
N GLU A 86 -4.35 1.75 -5.28
CA GLU A 86 -3.34 1.51 -6.33
C GLU A 86 -2.07 0.82 -5.78
N ASN A 87 -2.24 -0.26 -5.00
CA ASN A 87 -1.16 -1.00 -4.33
C ASN A 87 -0.40 -0.19 -3.27
N LEU A 88 -1.04 0.84 -2.71
CA LEU A 88 -0.52 1.61 -1.60
C LEU A 88 -1.55 1.64 -0.49
N TRP A 89 -1.11 1.28 0.72
CA TRP A 89 -1.92 1.42 1.92
C TRP A 89 -1.92 2.86 2.40
N ILE A 90 -3.08 3.51 2.34
CA ILE A 90 -3.31 4.82 2.97
C ILE A 90 -3.70 4.58 4.43
N ILE A 91 -2.81 4.89 5.36
CA ILE A 91 -2.99 4.65 6.79
C ILE A 91 -3.65 5.87 7.45
N ARG A 92 -4.77 5.64 8.16
CA ARG A 92 -5.53 6.66 8.89
C ARG A 92 -5.71 6.24 10.35
N GLY A 93 -5.68 7.22 11.25
CA GLY A 93 -5.84 7.01 12.69
C GLY A 93 -4.84 7.83 13.53
N PRO A 94 -4.71 7.53 14.84
CA PRO A 94 -5.44 6.49 15.56
C PRO A 94 -6.92 6.84 15.75
N TYR A 95 -7.77 5.80 15.75
CA TYR A 95 -9.19 5.88 16.08
C TYR A 95 -9.49 5.08 17.35
N THR A 96 -10.55 5.41 18.08
CA THR A 96 -10.94 4.66 19.29
C THR A 96 -11.72 3.39 18.95
N ILE A 97 -11.31 2.24 19.50
CA ILE A 97 -12.03 0.97 19.31
C ILE A 97 -13.38 1.04 20.02
N SER A 98 -14.45 0.65 19.33
CA SER A 98 -15.78 0.53 19.97
C SER A 98 -15.75 -0.50 21.11
N ARG A 99 -16.60 -0.32 22.14
CA ARG A 99 -16.64 -1.25 23.28
C ARG A 99 -16.88 -2.70 22.86
N ASN A 100 -17.74 -2.92 21.86
CA ASN A 100 -18.07 -4.26 21.35
C ASN A 100 -16.87 -4.87 20.64
N THR A 101 -16.27 -4.13 19.69
CA THR A 101 -15.08 -4.57 18.95
C THR A 101 -13.91 -4.84 19.90
N PHE A 102 -13.72 -3.99 20.91
CA PHE A 102 -12.68 -4.16 21.92
C PHE A 102 -12.81 -5.49 22.67
N ASN A 103 -14.02 -5.82 23.13
CA ASN A 103 -14.27 -7.09 23.82
C ASN A 103 -13.99 -8.30 22.91
N THR A 104 -14.40 -8.23 21.64
CA THR A 104 -14.14 -9.26 20.64
C THR A 104 -12.64 -9.46 20.41
N VAL A 105 -11.90 -8.38 20.17
CA VAL A 105 -10.45 -8.42 19.95
C VAL A 105 -9.72 -8.98 21.16
N ILE A 106 -10.06 -8.54 22.38
CA ILE A 106 -9.46 -9.06 23.62
C ILE A 106 -9.75 -10.56 23.81
N ALA A 107 -10.97 -11.01 23.53
CA ALA A 107 -11.31 -12.43 23.65
C ALA A 107 -10.50 -13.29 22.66
N LEU A 108 -10.35 -12.82 21.42
CA LEU A 108 -9.57 -13.49 20.39
C LEU A 108 -8.07 -13.55 20.76
N THR A 109 -7.47 -12.42 21.14
CA THR A 109 -6.03 -12.36 21.42
C THR A 109 -5.65 -13.14 22.67
N ARG A 110 -6.52 -13.23 23.68
CA ARG A 110 -6.29 -14.09 24.84
C ARG A 110 -6.24 -15.58 24.51
N SER A 111 -6.90 -16.01 23.45
CA SER A 111 -6.88 -17.42 23.01
C SER A 111 -5.64 -17.78 22.20
N GLN A 112 -4.83 -16.80 21.81
CA GLN A 112 -3.63 -16.97 20.99
C GLN A 112 -2.47 -16.19 21.61
N PRO A 113 -1.84 -16.71 22.68
CA PRO A 113 -0.70 -16.05 23.29
C PRO A 113 0.51 -15.97 22.34
N GLY A 114 1.44 -15.06 22.66
CA GLY A 114 2.69 -14.87 21.94
C GLY A 114 2.74 -13.59 21.11
N GLU A 115 3.94 -13.02 20.95
CA GLU A 115 4.18 -11.85 20.12
C GLU A 115 4.05 -12.21 18.63
N PRO A 116 3.29 -11.43 17.82
CA PRO A 116 3.17 -11.70 16.39
C PRO A 116 4.53 -11.77 15.69
N LEU A 117 4.84 -12.91 15.07
CA LEU A 117 6.05 -13.09 14.28
C LEU A 117 5.87 -12.43 12.90
N LEU A 118 6.21 -11.14 12.81
CA LEU A 118 6.26 -10.39 11.56
C LEU A 118 7.73 -10.17 11.15
N GLN A 119 8.20 -11.03 10.26
CA GLN A 119 9.29 -10.84 9.28
C GLN A 119 10.73 -10.48 9.70
N ASN A 120 11.04 -10.18 10.96
CA ASN A 120 12.43 -9.88 11.34
C ASN A 120 13.33 -11.11 11.47
N ASP A 121 12.79 -12.34 11.48
CA ASP A 121 13.57 -13.57 11.38
C ASP A 121 13.37 -14.23 10.00
N GLN A 122 13.89 -13.60 8.95
CA GLN A 122 13.96 -14.21 7.60
C GLN A 122 14.57 -15.62 7.64
N SER A 123 15.51 -15.87 8.56
CA SER A 123 16.09 -17.20 8.79
C SER A 123 15.08 -18.26 9.22
N ASP A 124 14.05 -17.88 9.97
CA ASP A 124 12.99 -18.80 10.36
C ASP A 124 11.98 -18.95 9.23
N PHE A 125 11.67 -17.90 8.49
CA PHE A 125 10.76 -18.00 7.34
C PHE A 125 11.31 -18.86 6.19
N ASP A 126 12.62 -18.80 5.93
CA ASP A 126 13.29 -19.67 4.94
C ASP A 126 13.33 -21.14 5.39
N ARG A 127 13.42 -21.40 6.69
CA ARG A 127 13.22 -22.75 7.27
C ARG A 127 11.79 -23.24 7.13
N LEU A 128 10.81 -22.33 7.21
CA LEU A 128 9.38 -22.67 7.06
C LEU A 128 9.01 -22.89 5.57
N LYS A 129 9.62 -22.18 4.61
CA LYS A 129 9.44 -22.39 3.16
C LYS A 129 10.06 -23.68 2.63
N THR A 130 11.09 -24.21 3.28
CA THR A 130 11.79 -25.44 2.87
C THR A 130 11.07 -26.74 3.28
N GLY A 131 9.88 -26.65 3.88
CA GLY A 131 8.95 -27.79 4.00
C GLY A 131 9.20 -28.73 5.16
N GLN A 132 10.01 -28.36 6.16
CA GLN A 132 10.03 -29.06 7.45
C GLN A 132 8.90 -28.53 8.35
N LEU A 133 7.65 -28.88 8.00
CA LEU A 133 6.53 -28.75 8.93
C LEU A 133 6.66 -29.83 10.02
N PRO A 134 6.53 -29.52 11.32
CA PRO A 134 6.32 -30.55 12.33
C PRO A 134 5.02 -31.30 12.01
N SER A 135 5.15 -32.61 11.77
CA SER A 135 4.13 -33.50 11.18
C SER A 135 2.92 -33.81 12.09
N GLN A 136 2.47 -32.89 12.93
CA GLN A 136 1.33 -33.13 13.82
C GLN A 136 0.30 -32.02 13.71
N ILE A 137 -0.46 -32.07 12.61
CA ILE A 137 -1.80 -31.50 12.58
C ILE A 137 -2.72 -32.52 13.28
N PRO A 138 -3.47 -32.15 14.34
CA PRO A 138 -4.51 -33.00 14.90
C PRO A 138 -5.52 -33.32 13.79
N SER A 139 -5.77 -34.60 13.54
CA SER A 139 -6.72 -35.02 12.51
C SER A 139 -8.12 -34.49 12.83
N GLU A 140 -8.69 -33.72 11.91
CA GLU A 140 -10.13 -33.43 11.84
C GLU A 140 -10.89 -34.73 11.55
N THR A 141 -11.14 -35.51 12.60
CA THR A 141 -12.14 -36.57 12.59
C THR A 141 -13.17 -36.20 13.64
N GLU A 142 -14.13 -35.36 13.28
CA GLU A 142 -15.51 -35.31 13.80
C GLU A 142 -16.18 -34.00 13.36
N LEU A 143 -16.69 -33.95 12.13
CA LEU A 143 -17.85 -33.12 11.75
C LEU A 143 -18.20 -33.40 10.29
N ALA A 144 -18.88 -34.52 10.07
CA ALA A 144 -19.64 -34.75 8.85
C ALA A 144 -21.13 -34.58 9.15
N SER A 145 -21.80 -33.69 8.41
CA SER A 145 -23.03 -34.01 7.65
C SER A 145 -23.89 -32.76 7.45
N SER A 146 -23.83 -32.17 6.24
CA SER A 146 -25.02 -31.90 5.41
C SER A 146 -24.60 -31.23 4.10
N ALA A 147 -24.86 -31.91 2.99
CA ALA A 147 -24.68 -31.43 1.62
C ALA A 147 -26.02 -30.88 1.07
N PRO A 148 -25.95 -29.96 0.10
CA PRO A 148 -26.83 -30.07 -1.07
C PRO A 148 -26.13 -29.88 -2.43
N THR A 149 -26.86 -30.39 -3.43
CA THR A 149 -26.62 -30.78 -4.82
C THR A 149 -26.23 -29.65 -5.81
N PRO A 150 -25.59 -29.94 -6.97
CA PRO A 150 -25.08 -28.93 -7.92
C PRO A 150 -26.06 -28.55 -9.05
N HIS A 151 -25.95 -27.32 -9.54
CA HIS A 151 -26.60 -26.83 -10.77
C HIS A 151 -25.66 -25.99 -11.65
N GLY A 152 -25.42 -26.50 -12.86
CA GLY A 152 -25.49 -25.81 -14.16
C GLY A 152 -24.64 -24.56 -14.47
N GLU A 153 -23.67 -24.71 -15.40
CA GLU A 153 -23.12 -23.69 -16.33
C GLU A 153 -24.21 -23.14 -17.32
N PRO A 154 -23.99 -22.18 -18.27
CA PRO A 154 -22.74 -21.59 -18.83
C PRO A 154 -22.76 -20.07 -19.19
N GLY A 155 -21.62 -19.50 -19.68
CA GLY A 155 -21.64 -18.33 -20.59
C GLY A 155 -20.49 -17.30 -20.50
N THR A 156 -19.61 -17.30 -21.52
CA THR A 156 -18.52 -16.32 -21.86
C THR A 156 -19.10 -14.94 -22.33
N PRO A 157 -18.35 -13.81 -22.57
CA PRO A 157 -17.04 -13.72 -23.22
C PRO A 157 -16.01 -12.70 -22.66
N ALA A 158 -14.83 -12.79 -23.27
CA ALA A 158 -13.60 -12.05 -23.05
C ALA A 158 -13.69 -10.52 -23.17
N ARG A 159 -12.87 -9.83 -22.36
CA ARG A 159 -12.31 -8.52 -22.71
C ARG A 159 -10.86 -8.46 -22.23
N THR A 160 -9.97 -8.88 -23.11
CA THR A 160 -8.52 -8.72 -23.00
C THR A 160 -8.22 -7.23 -23.23
N ASN A 161 -8.10 -6.45 -22.15
CA ASN A 161 -7.42 -5.16 -22.25
C ASN A 161 -5.94 -5.45 -22.43
N SER A 162 -5.44 -5.10 -23.61
CA SER A 162 -4.04 -5.10 -23.98
C SER A 162 -3.23 -4.35 -22.94
N PHE A 163 -2.44 -5.09 -22.17
CA PHE A 163 -1.32 -4.56 -21.41
C PHE A 163 -0.37 -3.87 -22.39
N GLN A 164 -0.39 -2.53 -22.39
CA GLN A 164 0.65 -1.75 -23.03
C GLN A 164 1.99 -2.12 -22.38
N SER A 165 2.96 -2.39 -23.23
CA SER A 165 4.20 -3.08 -22.89
C SER A 165 5.08 -2.30 -21.90
N PRO A 166 5.86 -2.98 -21.03
CA PRO A 166 6.83 -2.37 -20.10
C PRO A 166 7.95 -1.52 -20.75
N ARG A 167 8.02 -1.46 -22.08
CA ARG A 167 9.17 -0.91 -22.81
C ARG A 167 9.18 0.63 -22.88
N VAL A 168 8.01 1.28 -22.82
CA VAL A 168 7.90 2.75 -22.91
C VAL A 168 8.33 3.40 -21.59
N GLU A 169 7.96 2.81 -20.46
CA GLU A 169 8.18 3.38 -19.12
C GLU A 169 9.67 3.47 -18.74
N LEU A 170 10.49 2.48 -19.15
CA LEU A 170 11.94 2.55 -18.93
C LEU A 170 12.60 3.71 -19.70
N THR A 171 12.08 4.08 -20.87
CA THR A 171 12.67 5.15 -21.69
C THR A 171 12.37 6.53 -21.09
N GLU A 172 11.16 6.72 -20.57
CA GLU A 172 10.77 7.97 -19.90
C GLU A 172 11.59 8.20 -18.62
N ARG A 173 11.70 7.18 -17.76
CA ARG A 173 12.47 7.27 -16.51
C ARG A 173 13.93 7.67 -16.76
N ASN A 174 14.56 7.08 -17.77
CA ASN A 174 15.94 7.43 -18.14
C ASN A 174 16.07 8.91 -18.57
N LYS A 175 15.15 9.39 -19.42
CA LYS A 175 15.14 10.80 -19.84
C LYS A 175 14.91 11.75 -18.65
N ILE A 176 14.04 11.39 -17.70
CA ILE A 176 13.80 12.18 -16.49
C ILE A 176 15.08 12.24 -15.64
N ASP A 177 15.78 11.12 -15.46
CA ASP A 177 17.02 11.07 -14.68
C ASP A 177 18.12 11.94 -15.30
N GLU A 178 18.24 11.95 -16.64
CA GLU A 178 19.16 12.85 -17.36
C GLU A 178 18.81 14.33 -17.12
N ILE A 179 17.52 14.69 -17.16
CA ILE A 179 17.07 16.06 -16.87
C ILE A 179 17.39 16.42 -15.40
N ILE A 180 17.14 15.52 -14.45
CA ILE A 180 17.45 15.75 -13.03
C ILE A 180 18.95 15.95 -12.82
N GLN A 181 19.79 15.11 -13.43
CA GLN A 181 21.25 15.23 -13.32
C GLN A 181 21.75 16.56 -13.91
N LYS A 182 21.18 17.00 -15.02
CA LYS A 182 21.60 18.22 -15.72
C LYS A 182 21.14 19.50 -15.03
N TYR A 183 19.94 19.51 -14.45
CA TYR A 183 19.31 20.72 -13.95
C TYR A 183 19.14 20.77 -12.43
N GLY A 184 19.31 19.67 -11.69
CA GLY A 184 19.21 19.63 -10.23
C GLY A 184 20.42 20.30 -9.55
N ARG A 185 20.26 21.56 -9.09
CA ARG A 185 21.38 22.35 -8.53
C ARG A 185 21.26 22.67 -7.05
N ALA A 186 20.05 22.84 -6.55
CA ALA A 186 19.80 23.23 -5.16
C ALA A 186 18.78 22.27 -4.55
N PRO A 187 18.88 21.93 -3.26
CA PRO A 187 17.86 21.14 -2.57
C PRO A 187 16.55 21.94 -2.42
N ALA A 188 15.43 21.23 -2.44
CA ALA A 188 14.12 21.76 -2.08
C ALA A 188 13.98 21.82 -0.55
N GLU A 189 13.03 22.63 -0.09
CA GLU A 189 12.71 22.75 1.34
C GLU A 189 11.97 21.50 1.83
N LEU A 190 12.21 21.13 3.08
CA LEU A 190 11.52 20.03 3.76
C LEU A 190 10.76 20.58 4.97
N THR A 191 9.58 20.03 5.24
CA THR A 191 8.85 20.27 6.48
C THR A 191 9.58 19.61 7.66
N PRO A 192 9.26 19.96 8.92
CA PRO A 192 9.77 19.25 10.09
C PRO A 192 9.46 17.74 10.10
N LYS A 193 8.43 17.31 9.36
CA LYS A 193 8.06 15.90 9.18
C LYS A 193 8.86 15.19 8.08
N GLY A 194 9.72 15.92 7.37
CA GLY A 194 10.51 15.40 6.25
C GLY A 194 9.82 15.44 4.89
N ASP A 195 8.56 15.87 4.81
CA ASP A 195 7.86 16.03 3.52
C ASP A 195 8.46 17.18 2.72
N LEU A 196 8.55 17.02 1.39
CA LEU A 196 9.13 18.04 0.52
C LEU A 196 8.10 19.12 0.21
N VAL A 197 8.53 20.38 0.32
CA VAL A 197 7.73 21.57 0.01
C VAL A 197 8.17 22.13 -1.33
N HIS A 198 7.24 22.19 -2.27
CA HIS A 198 7.45 22.83 -3.56
C HIS A 198 6.55 24.07 -3.69
N TYR A 199 7.13 25.19 -4.11
CA TYR A 199 6.38 26.40 -4.43
C TYR A 199 6.33 26.56 -5.93
N VAL A 200 5.14 26.79 -6.47
CA VAL A 200 4.92 27.07 -7.88
C VAL A 200 5.48 28.46 -8.18
N THR A 201 6.60 28.52 -8.89
CA THR A 201 7.41 29.73 -9.11
C THR A 201 7.52 30.12 -10.57
N PHE A 202 7.27 29.18 -11.49
CA PHE A 202 7.41 29.40 -12.93
C PHE A 202 6.08 29.20 -13.65
N PRO A 203 5.77 30.02 -14.67
CA PRO A 203 4.59 29.81 -15.49
C PRO A 203 4.69 28.48 -16.24
N GLY A 204 3.58 27.73 -16.28
CA GLY A 204 3.50 26.44 -16.96
C GLY A 204 3.90 25.24 -16.11
N GLU A 205 4.27 25.44 -14.84
CA GLU A 205 4.33 24.34 -13.87
C GLU A 205 2.95 23.69 -13.74
N THR A 206 2.93 22.36 -13.77
CA THR A 206 1.73 21.56 -13.57
C THR A 206 2.04 20.46 -12.57
N LEU A 207 1.02 19.91 -11.93
CA LEU A 207 1.24 18.83 -10.96
C LEU A 207 1.90 17.60 -11.61
N SER A 208 1.67 17.39 -12.91
CA SER A 208 2.35 16.34 -13.69
C SER A 208 3.86 16.54 -13.78
N LEU A 209 4.32 17.78 -13.99
CA LEU A 209 5.75 18.07 -14.06
C LEU A 209 6.40 17.94 -12.68
N ILE A 210 5.73 18.46 -11.65
CA ILE A 210 6.15 18.36 -10.25
C ILE A 210 6.26 16.88 -9.84
N SER A 211 5.25 16.07 -10.15
CA SER A 211 5.24 14.63 -9.85
C SER A 211 6.41 13.90 -10.52
N ARG A 212 6.65 14.15 -11.82
CA ARG A 212 7.79 13.58 -12.55
C ARG A 212 9.12 13.97 -11.93
N TRP A 213 9.27 15.26 -11.60
CA TRP A 213 10.53 15.78 -11.08
C TRP A 213 10.89 15.20 -9.72
N TYR A 214 9.94 15.15 -8.78
CA TYR A 214 10.22 14.76 -7.41
C TYR A 214 10.05 13.26 -7.16
N THR A 215 9.11 12.60 -7.84
CA THR A 215 8.78 11.18 -7.60
C THR A 215 9.26 10.24 -8.70
N ARG A 216 9.77 10.78 -9.82
CA ARG A 216 10.13 10.05 -11.06
C ARG A 216 8.97 9.29 -11.69
N ASP A 217 7.74 9.59 -11.28
CA ASP A 217 6.54 8.93 -11.77
C ASP A 217 5.39 9.94 -11.92
N ARG A 218 4.79 9.95 -13.11
CA ARG A 218 3.61 10.77 -13.40
C ARG A 218 2.33 10.18 -12.80
N SER A 219 2.27 8.88 -12.55
CA SER A 219 1.10 8.22 -11.96
C SER A 219 0.74 8.79 -10.58
N ASN A 220 1.72 9.31 -9.84
CA ASN A 220 1.54 9.94 -8.53
C ASN A 220 0.74 11.26 -8.52
N VAL A 221 0.39 11.83 -9.68
CA VAL A 221 -0.36 13.10 -9.78
C VAL A 221 -1.67 13.06 -8.99
N GLY A 222 -2.47 12.00 -9.16
CA GLY A 222 -3.76 11.87 -8.47
C GLY A 222 -3.59 11.75 -6.95
N ARG A 223 -2.51 11.11 -6.51
CA ARG A 223 -2.15 10.93 -5.10
C ARG A 223 -1.72 12.26 -4.46
N ILE A 224 -0.83 13.00 -5.12
CA ILE A 224 -0.36 14.31 -4.65
C ILE A 224 -1.53 15.31 -4.64
N SER A 225 -2.40 15.30 -5.65
CA SER A 225 -3.57 16.19 -5.71
C SER A 225 -4.50 16.03 -4.53
N ARG A 226 -4.85 14.78 -4.17
CA ARG A 226 -5.73 14.49 -3.03
C ARG A 226 -5.15 14.98 -1.71
N MET A 227 -3.86 14.76 -1.47
CA MET A 227 -3.19 15.20 -0.23
C MET A 227 -3.10 16.73 -0.10
N ASN A 228 -3.02 17.43 -1.23
CA ASN A 228 -2.98 18.89 -1.27
C ASN A 228 -4.36 19.53 -1.45
N ASN A 229 -5.45 18.74 -1.39
CA ASN A 229 -6.83 19.20 -1.60
C ASN A 229 -7.03 20.01 -2.89
N LEU A 230 -6.29 19.68 -3.96
CA LEU A 230 -6.33 20.41 -5.22
C LEU A 230 -7.57 20.01 -6.02
N GLN A 231 -8.45 20.99 -6.28
CA GLN A 231 -9.65 20.79 -7.10
C GLN A 231 -9.32 20.63 -8.58
N GLN A 232 -8.25 21.28 -9.05
CA GLN A 232 -7.85 21.30 -10.47
C GLN A 232 -6.34 21.05 -10.62
N PRO A 233 -5.90 19.78 -10.66
CA PRO A 233 -4.47 19.40 -10.65
C PRO A 233 -3.64 19.96 -11.82
N ASN A 234 -4.31 20.32 -12.92
CA ASN A 234 -3.69 20.86 -14.11
C ASN A 234 -3.68 22.40 -14.15
N GLN A 235 -4.25 23.06 -13.13
CA GLN A 235 -4.32 24.52 -13.02
C GLN A 235 -3.71 24.93 -11.68
N LEU A 236 -2.39 25.14 -11.69
CA LEU A 236 -1.68 25.68 -10.53
C LEU A 236 -1.46 27.18 -10.72
N THR A 237 -1.61 27.95 -9.66
CA THR A 237 -1.31 29.38 -9.62
C THR A 237 0.08 29.64 -9.06
N LEU A 238 0.73 30.71 -9.53
CA LEU A 238 2.02 31.14 -8.98
C LEU A 238 1.87 31.44 -7.48
N GLY A 239 2.76 30.89 -6.68
CA GLY A 239 2.71 30.96 -5.22
C GLY A 239 2.02 29.76 -4.56
N ASP A 240 1.35 28.88 -5.31
CA ASP A 240 0.78 27.66 -4.75
C ASP A 240 1.86 26.82 -4.06
N THR A 241 1.51 26.24 -2.91
CA THR A 241 2.39 25.35 -2.15
C THR A 241 1.91 23.93 -2.32
N ILE A 242 2.81 23.05 -2.77
CA ILE A 242 2.58 21.63 -3.01
C ILE A 242 3.45 20.84 -2.05
N ILE A 243 2.82 20.05 -1.19
CA ILE A 243 3.47 19.12 -0.27
C ILE A 243 3.58 17.76 -0.93
N ILE A 244 4.80 17.23 -0.99
CA ILE A 244 5.12 15.93 -1.55
C ILE A 244 5.58 15.04 -0.40
N PRO A 245 4.79 14.02 -0.03
CA PRO A 245 5.12 13.15 1.07
C PRO A 245 6.49 12.52 0.91
N SER A 246 7.27 12.50 2.00
CA SER A 246 8.65 12.00 2.03
C SER A 246 8.81 10.61 1.37
N TYR A 247 7.86 9.71 1.57
CA TYR A 247 7.89 8.35 1.00
C TYR A 247 7.78 8.30 -0.54
N LEU A 248 7.19 9.33 -1.17
CA LEU A 248 7.10 9.45 -2.63
C LEU A 248 8.34 10.10 -3.25
N VAL A 249 9.15 10.83 -2.46
CA VAL A 249 10.27 11.62 -2.97
C VAL A 249 11.44 10.72 -3.38
N LYS A 250 11.86 10.84 -4.64
CA LYS A 250 13.04 10.17 -5.24
C LYS A 250 14.13 11.16 -5.68
N ASN A 251 13.80 12.45 -5.70
CA ASN A 251 14.71 13.55 -6.00
C ASN A 251 14.41 14.70 -5.06
N THR A 252 15.40 15.18 -4.32
CA THR A 252 15.25 16.29 -3.38
C THR A 252 15.70 17.62 -3.96
N ASN A 253 16.16 17.67 -5.22
CA ASN A 253 16.55 18.92 -5.86
C ASN A 253 15.31 19.78 -6.18
N ARG A 254 15.41 21.09 -6.01
CA ARG A 254 14.39 22.08 -6.37
C ARG A 254 14.22 22.11 -7.89
N LEU A 255 12.96 22.04 -8.34
CA LEU A 255 12.59 22.23 -9.74
C LEU A 255 12.90 23.67 -10.15
N ASN A 256 13.61 23.87 -11.27
CA ASN A 256 13.95 25.18 -11.82
C ASN A 256 13.36 25.38 -13.22
N GLU A 257 13.39 26.61 -13.71
CA GLU A 257 12.75 26.99 -14.98
C GLU A 257 13.24 26.15 -16.18
N ASP A 258 14.53 25.87 -16.26
CA ASP A 258 15.11 25.09 -17.37
C ASP A 258 14.64 23.62 -17.32
N ALA A 259 14.54 23.05 -16.12
CA ALA A 259 13.95 21.72 -15.92
C ALA A 259 12.46 21.71 -16.28
N VAL A 260 11.68 22.74 -15.92
CA VAL A 260 10.27 22.88 -16.30
C VAL A 260 10.14 22.87 -17.82
N ARG A 261 10.95 23.66 -18.53
CA ARG A 261 10.97 23.70 -20.01
C ARG A 261 11.33 22.34 -20.61
N ALA A 262 12.33 21.66 -20.05
CA ALA A 262 12.76 20.35 -20.53
C ALA A 262 11.68 19.27 -20.33
N LEU A 263 11.07 19.21 -19.14
CA LEU A 263 9.98 18.27 -18.84
C LEU A 263 8.72 18.57 -19.66
N ALA A 264 8.42 19.85 -19.91
CA ALA A 264 7.29 20.24 -20.75
C ALA A 264 7.47 19.78 -22.20
N ARG A 265 8.68 19.90 -22.77
CA ARG A 265 9.00 19.35 -24.09
C ARG A 265 8.86 17.84 -24.11
N LEU A 266 9.38 17.15 -23.09
CA LEU A 266 9.22 15.70 -22.96
C LEU A 266 7.74 15.27 -22.94
N ALA A 267 6.90 16.00 -22.21
CA ALA A 267 5.46 15.74 -22.14
C ALA A 267 4.72 16.00 -23.46
N GLN A 268 5.26 16.85 -24.35
CA GLN A 268 4.72 17.06 -25.70
C GLN A 268 5.09 15.91 -26.64
N GLU A 269 6.32 15.38 -26.55
CA GLU A 269 6.78 14.24 -27.35
C GLU A 269 5.93 12.98 -27.13
N GLU A 270 5.42 12.78 -25.90
CA GLU A 270 4.60 11.61 -25.54
C GLU A 270 3.15 11.69 -26.04
N LYS A 271 2.67 12.89 -26.43
CA LYS A 271 1.32 13.07 -26.97
C LYS A 271 1.25 12.82 -28.47
N LEU A 272 2.40 12.68 -29.14
CA LEU A 272 2.55 12.39 -30.56
C LEU A 272 2.63 10.87 -30.78
#